data_AF-A0A925ZGM5-F1
#
_entry.id   AF-A0A925ZGM5-F1
#
_cell.length_a   1.000
_cell.length_b   1.000
_cell.length_c   1.000
_cell.angle_alpha   90.00
_cell.angle_beta   90.00
_cell.angle_gamma   90.00
#
_symmetry.space_group_name_H-M   'P 1'
#
loop_
_entity.id
_entity.type
_entity.pdbx_description
1 polymer ?
#
loop_
_entity_poly.entity_id
_entity_poly.type
_entity_poly.pdbx_seq_one_letter_code
_entity_poly.pdbx_strand_id
1 'polypeptide(L)'
;YNKQLQEVQKTSATEEAMTFSGISKKIQDSIQAMYKSAQQNNGQPDMQVSSEIREILINPDKNEPLSFVATDAIFETSRIKGLNIVCSATDMMMFGTGVIAEGAAKPATFLASMNGLMMESEIKDGWLVLKPQVASSARAQRSDRFVLGQYLRQAVKEGRVSLDNRATFAFRSGKEEEDFMPMFLLSMVGILRQGMEYGGDWDTLRLFGSLTPHQRQAAKTGQPVPFRALQPAQLDIMRHVVFDSPWPRLQINYQQEDFADMQSDEGIIYGGGLDSEPTEVLPNGFTGTELLTIRETNEPKFFGRPESDGSNQMTYWGESAYDANGLAHELFQSERPEFFPWRNQPGYPRGKLAKVRVGTQRQFSFMAQFTRRATLNLNLTDKNYQGEAMEISKLPPDVKKQIEDALARIREQYKNAKPPTWNPGNGGGNIPPPP
;
A
#
# COMPACT_ATOMS: atom_id res chain seq x y z
N TYR A 1 3.55 -3.33 23.09
CA TYR A 1 4.57 -2.37 22.60
C TYR A 1 4.43 -0.99 23.25
N ASN A 2 3.42 -0.17 22.93
CA ASN A 2 3.29 1.22 23.45
C ASN A 2 3.33 1.35 24.98
N LYS A 3 2.71 0.42 25.72
CA LYS A 3 2.75 0.41 27.20
C LYS A 3 4.17 0.20 27.75
N GLN A 4 4.94 -0.71 27.14
CA GLN A 4 6.32 -1.01 27.53
C GLN A 4 7.25 0.18 27.24
N LEU A 5 7.07 0.85 26.10
CA LEU A 5 7.81 2.08 25.78
C LEU A 5 7.49 3.20 26.79
N GLN A 6 6.23 3.37 27.18
CA GLN A 6 5.84 4.38 28.17
C GLN A 6 6.43 4.09 29.56
N GLU A 7 6.48 2.83 29.97
CA GLU A 7 7.11 2.42 31.23
C GLU A 7 8.63 2.69 31.22
N VAL A 8 9.31 2.33 30.13
CA VAL A 8 10.74 2.62 29.96
C VAL A 8 11.01 4.13 29.96
N GLN A 9 10.19 4.92 29.27
CA GLN A 9 10.31 6.38 29.24
C GLN A 9 10.27 6.98 30.65
N LYS A 10 9.34 6.53 31.52
CA LYS A 10 9.27 6.98 32.92
C LYS A 10 10.55 6.67 33.69
N THR A 11 11.11 5.48 33.50
CA THR A 11 12.34 5.07 34.19
C THR A 11 13.62 5.72 33.63
N SER A 12 13.60 6.11 32.35
CA SER A 12 14.74 6.76 31.67
C SER A 12 14.83 8.27 31.92
N ALA A 13 13.95 8.84 32.75
CA ALA A 13 13.86 10.29 32.96
C ALA A 13 15.20 10.93 33.39
N THR A 14 16.05 10.17 34.08
CA THR A 14 17.38 10.61 34.56
C THR A 14 18.54 10.36 33.59
N GLU A 15 18.34 9.60 32.50
CA GLU A 15 19.40 9.38 31.51
C GLU A 15 19.71 10.65 30.71
N GLU A 16 21.00 10.84 30.39
CA GLU A 16 21.49 11.84 29.44
C GLU A 16 20.79 11.66 28.07
N ALA A 17 20.42 12.76 27.43
CA ALA A 17 19.84 12.74 26.10
C ALA A 17 20.92 12.53 25.03
N MET A 18 20.60 11.77 23.99
CA MET A 18 21.48 11.54 22.84
C MET A 18 21.69 12.84 22.05
N THR A 19 22.92 13.08 21.60
CA THR A 19 23.27 14.22 20.75
C THR A 19 23.41 13.81 19.29
N PHE A 20 22.60 14.40 18.40
CA PHE A 20 22.59 14.06 16.98
C PHE A 20 23.44 15.01 16.14
N SER A 21 24.01 14.50 15.05
CA SER A 21 24.71 15.32 14.05
C SER A 21 23.76 16.36 13.43
N GLY A 22 24.34 17.40 12.81
CA GLY A 22 23.54 18.49 12.21
C GLY A 22 22.54 18.00 11.16
N ILE A 23 22.90 17.01 10.34
CA ILE A 23 22.01 16.43 9.33
C ILE A 23 20.92 15.59 9.99
N SER A 24 21.28 14.71 10.94
CA SER A 24 20.31 13.90 11.69
C SER A 24 19.29 14.76 12.42
N LYS A 25 19.71 15.89 13.01
CA LYS A 25 18.81 16.83 13.66
C LYS A 25 17.84 17.47 12.67
N LYS A 26 18.31 17.94 11.51
CA LYS A 26 17.43 18.46 10.44
C LYS A 26 16.39 17.43 9.98
N ILE A 27 16.80 16.15 9.86
CA ILE A 27 15.89 15.05 9.53
C ILE A 27 14.85 14.84 10.64
N GLN A 28 15.27 14.78 11.90
CA GLN A 28 14.37 14.65 13.04
C GLN A 28 13.37 15.80 13.14
N ASP A 29 13.84 17.03 13.01
CA ASP A 29 13.00 18.23 13.05
C ASP A 29 11.93 18.18 11.94
N SER A 30 12.31 17.69 10.75
CA SER A 30 11.36 17.50 9.63
C SER A 30 10.30 16.45 9.95
N ILE A 31 10.69 15.32 10.55
CA ILE A 31 9.75 14.26 10.98
C ILE A 31 8.83 14.77 12.10
N GLN A 32 9.35 15.53 13.06
CA GLN A 32 8.53 16.13 14.12
C GLN A 32 7.52 17.14 13.57
N ALA A 33 7.93 17.99 12.63
CA ALA A 33 7.04 18.93 11.96
C ALA A 33 5.94 18.20 11.17
N MET A 34 6.29 17.10 10.52
CA MET A 34 5.33 16.22 9.84
C MET A 34 4.28 15.67 10.82
N TYR A 35 4.67 15.13 11.97
CA TYR A 35 3.72 14.63 12.95
C TYR A 35 2.83 15.73 13.55
N LYS A 36 3.41 16.89 13.88
CA LYS A 36 2.66 18.03 14.40
C LYS A 36 1.64 18.55 13.39
N SER A 37 2.01 18.64 12.11
CA SER A 37 1.09 19.09 11.06
C SER A 37 0.00 18.05 10.80
N ALA A 38 0.30 16.75 10.83
CA ALA A 38 -0.73 15.71 10.74
C ALA A 38 -1.77 15.82 11.87
N GLN A 39 -1.34 16.12 13.10
CA GLN A 39 -2.26 16.36 14.22
C GLN A 39 -3.13 17.61 14.03
N GLN A 40 -2.61 18.64 13.36
CA GLN A 40 -3.31 19.92 13.15
C GLN A 40 -4.22 19.90 11.90
N ASN A 41 -3.86 19.12 10.87
CA ASN A 41 -4.49 19.14 9.55
C ASN A 41 -5.34 17.88 9.28
N ASN A 42 -6.10 17.40 10.27
CA ASN A 42 -6.98 16.23 10.14
C ASN A 42 -6.27 14.98 9.55
N GLY A 43 -5.02 14.73 9.94
CA GLY A 43 -4.23 13.59 9.49
C GLY A 43 -3.48 13.80 8.16
N GLN A 44 -3.50 14.99 7.56
CA GLN A 44 -2.69 15.31 6.38
C GLN A 44 -1.37 15.99 6.79
N PRO A 45 -0.24 15.27 6.82
CA PRO A 45 1.05 15.89 7.12
C PRO A 45 1.42 16.92 6.04
N ASP A 46 1.83 18.12 6.47
CA ASP A 46 2.54 19.05 5.58
C ASP A 46 4.01 18.64 5.53
N MET A 47 4.41 18.06 4.41
CA MET A 47 5.74 17.50 4.24
C MET A 47 6.63 18.51 3.54
N GLN A 48 7.35 19.31 4.33
CA GLN A 48 8.36 20.25 3.84
C GLN A 48 9.73 19.89 4.44
N VAL A 49 10.51 19.10 3.70
CA VAL A 49 11.95 18.96 3.93
C VAL A 49 12.70 20.05 3.16
N SER A 50 13.83 20.52 3.69
CA SER A 50 14.68 21.45 2.95
C SER A 50 15.22 20.80 1.67
N SER A 51 15.60 21.61 0.68
CA SER A 51 16.20 21.11 -0.58
C SER A 51 17.45 20.25 -0.34
N GLU A 52 18.26 20.62 0.65
CA GLU A 52 19.44 19.87 1.09
C GLU A 52 19.07 18.47 1.58
N ILE A 53 18.11 18.36 2.51
CA ILE A 53 17.66 17.06 3.03
C ILE A 53 16.98 16.24 1.93
N ARG A 54 16.19 16.89 1.07
CA ARG A 54 15.57 16.22 -0.07
C ARG A 54 16.62 15.58 -0.98
N GLU A 55 17.69 16.30 -1.31
CA GLU A 55 18.76 15.77 -2.16
C GLU A 55 19.47 14.57 -1.51
N ILE A 56 19.69 14.61 -0.20
CA ILE A 56 20.26 13.48 0.54
C ILE A 56 19.36 12.25 0.44
N LEU A 57 18.06 12.41 0.75
CA LEU A 57 17.11 11.30 0.85
C LEU A 57 16.81 10.62 -0.50
N ILE A 58 16.88 11.35 -1.62
CA ILE A 58 16.63 10.77 -2.96
C ILE A 58 17.87 10.14 -3.60
N ASN A 59 19.03 10.23 -2.95
CA ASN A 59 20.28 9.61 -3.42
C ASN A 59 20.83 8.60 -2.41
N PRO A 60 20.08 7.53 -2.07
CA PRO A 60 20.52 6.50 -1.12
C PRO A 60 21.76 5.71 -1.60
N ASP A 61 22.04 5.74 -2.90
CA ASP A 61 23.26 5.21 -3.51
C ASP A 61 24.52 6.02 -3.19
N LYS A 62 24.36 7.29 -2.79
CA LYS A 62 25.45 8.19 -2.39
C LYS A 62 25.45 8.47 -0.89
N ASN A 63 24.28 8.38 -0.27
CA ASN A 63 24.04 8.72 1.12
C ASN A 63 23.30 7.55 1.79
N GLU A 64 24.02 6.68 2.50
CA GLU A 64 23.40 5.53 3.16
C GLU A 64 22.30 5.99 4.14
N PRO A 65 21.02 5.63 3.92
CA PRO A 65 19.92 6.14 4.75
C PRO A 65 20.10 5.88 6.25
N LEU A 66 20.76 4.77 6.61
CA LEU A 66 21.01 4.42 8.00
C LEU A 66 22.20 5.18 8.63
N SER A 67 23.02 5.90 7.86
CA SER A 67 24.18 6.63 8.38
C SER A 67 23.83 7.93 9.13
N PHE A 68 22.54 8.26 9.21
CA PHE A 68 22.04 9.45 9.90
C PHE A 68 21.52 9.10 11.30
N VAL A 69 20.23 9.36 11.56
CA VAL A 69 19.61 9.26 12.88
C VAL A 69 19.81 7.89 13.53
N ALA A 70 19.74 6.80 12.75
CA ALA A 70 19.92 5.45 13.29
C ALA A 70 21.36 5.21 13.80
N THR A 71 22.37 5.56 13.00
CA THR A 71 23.77 5.41 13.39
C THR A 71 24.16 6.35 14.53
N ASP A 72 23.71 7.61 14.50
CA ASP A 72 23.93 8.55 15.59
C ASP A 72 23.33 8.03 16.91
N ALA A 73 22.12 7.45 16.88
CA ALA A 73 21.50 6.88 18.09
C ALA A 73 22.29 5.68 18.64
N ILE A 74 22.83 4.82 17.78
CA ILE A 74 23.68 3.70 18.19
C ILE A 74 24.96 4.22 18.86
N PHE A 75 25.64 5.18 18.22
CA PHE A 75 26.89 5.75 18.74
C PHE A 75 26.68 6.50 20.05
N GLU A 76 25.64 7.33 20.14
CA GLU A 76 25.34 8.06 21.37
C GLU A 76 24.90 7.13 22.50
N THR A 77 24.11 6.10 22.21
CA THR A 77 23.77 5.07 23.20
C THR A 77 25.03 4.43 23.78
N SER A 78 25.98 4.09 22.92
CA SER A 78 27.25 3.50 23.34
C SER A 78 28.12 4.47 24.14
N ARG A 79 28.23 5.73 23.69
CA ARG A 79 28.99 6.78 24.38
C ARG A 79 28.45 7.02 25.78
N ILE A 80 27.15 7.26 25.90
CA ILE A 80 26.48 7.56 27.18
C ILE A 80 26.60 6.38 28.15
N LYS A 81 26.53 5.15 27.66
CA LYS A 81 26.63 3.94 28.50
C LYS A 81 28.06 3.40 28.66
N GLY A 82 29.06 4.02 28.02
CA GLY A 82 30.45 3.56 28.07
C GLY A 82 30.67 2.17 27.48
N LEU A 83 30.02 1.86 26.35
CA LEU A 83 30.04 0.54 25.70
C LEU A 83 30.89 0.56 24.42
N ASN A 84 31.36 -0.61 24.02
CA ASN A 84 31.79 -0.92 22.65
C ASN A 84 30.57 -1.37 21.82
N ILE A 85 30.69 -1.42 20.48
CA ILE A 85 29.54 -1.67 19.59
C ILE A 85 29.85 -2.78 18.60
N VAL A 86 28.91 -3.72 18.46
CA VAL A 86 28.78 -4.57 17.28
C VAL A 86 27.34 -4.45 16.79
N CYS A 87 27.15 -4.02 15.54
CA CYS A 87 25.82 -3.80 14.98
C CYS A 87 25.71 -4.39 13.56
N SER A 88 24.69 -5.23 13.35
CA SER A 88 24.24 -5.65 12.02
C SER A 88 22.94 -4.92 11.67
N ALA A 89 23.06 -3.68 11.20
CA ALA A 89 21.91 -2.82 10.91
C ALA A 89 21.02 -3.35 9.77
N THR A 90 19.73 -3.04 9.85
CA THR A 90 18.70 -3.41 8.86
C THR A 90 17.93 -2.19 8.42
N ASP A 91 17.28 -2.26 7.27
CA ASP A 91 16.49 -1.16 6.72
C ASP A 91 15.29 -0.79 7.62
N MET A 92 14.80 -1.74 8.42
CA MET A 92 13.77 -1.51 9.45
C MET A 92 14.21 -0.50 10.52
N MET A 93 15.52 -0.33 10.74
CA MET A 93 16.03 0.69 11.67
C MET A 93 15.70 2.12 11.21
N MET A 94 15.37 2.33 9.93
CA MET A 94 14.86 3.61 9.48
C MET A 94 13.53 3.98 10.14
N PHE A 95 12.68 3.03 10.52
CA PHE A 95 11.47 3.32 11.31
C PHE A 95 11.82 3.88 12.70
N GLY A 96 12.97 3.46 13.25
CA GLY A 96 13.49 3.98 14.50
C GLY A 96 13.74 5.49 14.48
N THR A 97 13.95 6.10 13.31
CA THR A 97 14.13 7.57 13.22
C THR A 97 12.85 8.31 13.61
N GLY A 98 11.68 7.76 13.29
CA GLY A 98 10.38 8.27 13.72
C GLY A 98 10.21 8.18 15.23
N VAL A 99 10.54 7.03 15.81
CA VAL A 99 10.45 6.80 17.27
C VAL A 99 11.38 7.75 18.04
N ILE A 100 12.59 7.99 17.53
CA ILE A 100 13.54 8.95 18.11
C ILE A 100 12.98 10.37 18.00
N ALA A 101 12.45 10.74 16.84
CA ALA A 101 11.83 12.05 16.63
C ALA A 101 10.64 12.30 17.57
N GLU A 102 9.88 11.26 17.95
CA GLU A 102 8.77 11.34 18.90
C GLU A 102 9.19 11.37 20.38
N GLY A 103 10.50 11.43 20.68
CA GLY A 103 11.01 11.61 22.04
C GLY A 103 11.80 10.43 22.60
N ALA A 104 12.07 9.38 21.81
CA ALA A 104 13.04 8.33 22.18
C ALA A 104 14.51 8.76 22.00
N ALA A 105 14.82 10.03 22.29
CA ALA A 105 16.17 10.58 22.25
C ALA A 105 17.03 10.16 23.46
N LYS A 106 16.72 9.02 24.09
CA LYS A 106 17.44 8.47 25.25
C LYS A 106 17.83 7.02 25.02
N PRO A 107 19.00 6.58 25.53
CA PRO A 107 19.49 5.22 25.35
C PRO A 107 18.49 4.11 25.68
N ALA A 108 17.85 4.15 26.87
CA ALA A 108 16.92 3.08 27.28
C ALA A 108 15.70 2.99 26.35
N THR A 109 15.12 4.13 25.97
CA THR A 109 13.96 4.16 25.07
C THR A 109 14.32 3.71 23.66
N PHE A 110 15.52 4.08 23.17
CA PHE A 110 16.03 3.61 21.89
C PHE A 110 16.24 2.08 21.90
N LEU A 111 16.89 1.53 22.92
CA LEU A 111 17.13 0.09 23.01
C LEU A 111 15.83 -0.71 23.15
N ALA A 112 14.84 -0.17 23.88
CA ALA A 112 13.52 -0.79 24.01
C ALA A 112 12.74 -0.79 22.69
N SER A 113 12.97 0.19 21.80
CA SER A 113 12.29 0.24 20.50
C SER A 113 12.85 -0.77 19.49
N MET A 114 14.10 -1.22 19.65
CA MET A 114 14.74 -2.18 18.74
C MET A 114 13.93 -3.47 18.57
N ASN A 115 13.32 -3.98 19.63
CA ASN A 115 12.48 -5.18 19.55
C ASN A 115 11.28 -5.00 18.60
N GLY A 116 10.68 -3.80 18.56
CA GLY A 116 9.62 -3.46 17.62
C GLY A 116 10.09 -3.34 16.17
N LEU A 117 11.40 -3.19 15.97
CA LEU A 117 12.04 -3.12 14.65
C LEU A 117 12.63 -4.48 14.20
N MET A 118 12.21 -5.58 14.84
CA MET A 118 12.74 -6.93 14.62
C MET A 118 14.26 -7.03 14.87
N MET A 119 14.76 -6.21 15.78
CA MET A 119 16.15 -6.18 16.22
C MET A 119 16.23 -6.68 17.67
N GLU A 120 17.23 -7.51 17.96
CA GLU A 120 17.65 -7.84 19.31
C GLU A 120 18.70 -6.82 19.77
N SER A 121 18.57 -6.37 21.02
CA SER A 121 19.57 -5.57 21.70
C SER A 121 20.02 -6.26 22.98
N GLU A 122 21.34 -6.43 23.11
CA GLU A 122 21.97 -7.05 24.26
C GLU A 122 23.13 -6.17 24.73
N ILE A 123 23.22 -5.93 26.04
CA ILE A 123 24.42 -5.34 26.66
C ILE A 123 25.11 -6.44 27.45
N LYS A 124 26.32 -6.81 27.04
CA LYS A 124 27.08 -7.90 27.67
C LYS A 124 28.57 -7.61 27.62
N ASP A 125 29.26 -7.79 28.74
CA ASP A 125 30.72 -7.66 28.86
C ASP A 125 31.28 -6.33 28.31
N GLY A 126 30.53 -5.23 28.50
CA GLY A 126 30.90 -3.91 27.99
C GLY A 126 30.62 -3.69 26.49
N TRP A 127 29.90 -4.59 25.84
CA TRP A 127 29.48 -4.48 24.44
C TRP A 127 27.97 -4.26 24.33
N LEU A 128 27.58 -3.32 23.48
CA LEU A 128 26.26 -3.24 22.89
C LEU A 128 26.25 -4.08 21.60
N VAL A 129 25.45 -5.15 21.61
CA VAL A 129 25.23 -6.02 20.46
C VAL A 129 23.84 -5.75 19.90
N LEU A 130 23.78 -5.33 18.63
CA LEU A 130 22.54 -5.14 17.88
C LEU A 130 22.53 -6.07 16.66
N LYS A 131 21.51 -6.92 16.55
CA LYS A 131 21.39 -7.88 15.45
C LYS A 131 19.93 -8.11 15.06
N PRO A 132 19.62 -8.50 13.82
CA PRO A 132 18.26 -8.89 13.47
C PRO A 132 17.83 -10.15 14.24
N GLN A 133 16.57 -10.22 14.64
CA GLN A 133 15.95 -11.42 15.20
C GLN A 133 16.00 -12.59 14.19
N VAL A 134 15.77 -12.28 12.91
CA VAL A 134 15.79 -13.24 11.81
C VAL A 134 16.71 -12.75 10.69
N ALA A 135 17.95 -13.24 10.69
CA ALA A 135 18.99 -12.75 9.77
C ALA A 135 18.67 -12.98 8.28
N SER A 136 17.95 -14.06 7.93
CA SER A 136 17.51 -14.33 6.56
C SER A 136 16.49 -13.28 6.08
N SER A 137 15.46 -13.01 6.89
CA SER A 137 14.44 -11.99 6.62
C SER A 137 15.07 -10.61 6.46
N ALA A 138 15.98 -10.24 7.36
CA ALA A 138 16.69 -8.97 7.30
C ALA A 138 17.54 -8.80 6.02
N ARG A 139 18.13 -9.88 5.50
CA ARG A 139 18.84 -9.85 4.21
C ARG A 139 17.88 -9.72 3.04
N ALA A 140 16.76 -10.45 3.04
CA ALA A 140 15.76 -10.38 1.98
C ALA A 140 15.09 -9.00 1.91
N GLN A 141 14.89 -8.34 3.04
CA GLN A 141 14.31 -7.00 3.13
C GLN A 141 15.31 -5.87 2.82
N ARG A 142 16.62 -6.13 2.70
CA ARG A 142 17.57 -5.05 2.40
C ARG A 142 17.37 -4.54 0.97
N SER A 143 17.13 -3.24 0.82
CA SER A 143 16.97 -2.59 -0.47
C SER A 143 18.31 -2.39 -1.18
N ASP A 144 18.35 -2.69 -2.48
CA ASP A 144 19.43 -2.22 -3.33
C ASP A 144 19.38 -0.68 -3.42
N ARG A 145 20.46 -0.03 -2.97
CA ARG A 145 20.52 1.44 -2.87
C ARG A 145 20.49 2.12 -4.24
N PHE A 146 21.06 1.49 -5.27
CA PHE A 146 21.07 2.04 -6.62
C PHE A 146 19.67 1.99 -7.25
N VAL A 147 19.00 0.84 -7.15
CA VAL A 147 17.62 0.67 -7.63
C VAL A 147 16.66 1.59 -6.88
N LEU A 148 16.81 1.70 -5.55
CA LEU A 148 16.03 2.61 -4.72
C LEU A 148 16.25 4.08 -5.13
N GLY A 149 17.49 4.51 -5.36
CA GLY A 149 17.79 5.88 -5.79
C GLY A 149 17.19 6.22 -7.15
N GLN A 150 17.18 5.28 -8.11
CA GLN A 150 16.49 5.48 -9.39
C GLN A 150 14.99 5.70 -9.20
N TYR A 151 14.36 4.86 -8.37
CA TYR A 151 12.93 4.94 -8.07
C TYR A 151 12.53 6.29 -7.42
N LEU A 152 13.28 6.71 -6.39
CA LEU A 152 13.03 7.95 -5.66
C LEU A 152 13.20 9.20 -6.54
N ARG A 153 14.30 9.28 -7.30
CA ARG A 153 14.55 10.41 -8.21
C ARG A 153 13.49 10.51 -9.30
N GLN A 154 13.06 9.37 -9.86
CA GLN A 154 12.01 9.35 -10.87
C GLN A 154 10.67 9.81 -10.29
N ALA A 155 10.31 9.35 -9.08
CA ALA A 155 9.09 9.79 -8.41
C ALA A 155 9.10 11.29 -8.11
N VAL A 156 10.24 11.82 -7.65
CA VAL A 156 10.42 13.26 -7.42
C VAL A 156 10.33 14.07 -8.70
N LYS A 157 10.92 13.58 -9.80
CA LYS A 157 10.85 14.21 -11.12
C LYS A 157 9.42 14.25 -11.66
N GLU A 158 8.65 13.18 -11.45
CA GLU A 158 7.24 13.09 -11.88
C GLU A 158 6.29 13.83 -10.94
N GLY A 159 6.73 14.16 -9.72
CA GLY A 159 5.89 14.73 -8.66
C GLY A 159 4.89 13.74 -8.05
N ARG A 160 4.99 12.45 -8.41
CA ARG A 160 4.11 11.35 -7.97
C ARG A 160 4.83 10.01 -8.14
N VAL A 161 4.25 8.93 -7.60
CA VAL A 161 4.68 7.56 -7.91
C VAL A 161 3.78 7.01 -9.01
N SER A 162 4.26 7.00 -10.26
CA SER A 162 3.53 6.33 -11.34
C SER A 162 3.58 4.80 -11.23
N LEU A 163 2.56 4.14 -11.79
CA LEU A 163 2.53 2.69 -11.88
C LEU A 163 3.76 2.13 -12.61
N ASP A 164 4.17 2.77 -13.71
CA ASP A 164 5.35 2.35 -14.48
C ASP A 164 6.64 2.45 -13.66
N ASN A 165 6.81 3.52 -12.88
CA ASN A 165 7.97 3.69 -11.98
C ASN A 165 7.96 2.64 -10.86
N ARG A 166 6.83 2.45 -10.16
CA ARG A 166 6.71 1.47 -9.06
C ARG A 166 6.86 0.04 -9.54
N ALA A 167 6.30 -0.32 -10.68
CA ALA A 167 6.46 -1.66 -11.26
C ALA A 167 7.90 -1.92 -11.72
N THR A 168 8.57 -0.91 -12.28
CA THR A 168 10.00 -1.00 -12.61
C THR A 168 10.82 -1.23 -11.35
N PHE A 169 10.53 -0.51 -10.26
CA PHE A 169 11.16 -0.72 -8.97
C PHE A 169 10.89 -2.13 -8.42
N ALA A 170 9.63 -2.56 -8.41
CA ALA A 170 9.23 -3.88 -7.91
C ALA A 170 10.00 -5.00 -8.63
N PHE A 171 10.03 -4.96 -9.97
CA PHE A 171 10.77 -5.93 -10.77
C PHE A 171 12.29 -5.87 -10.53
N ARG A 172 12.89 -4.67 -10.58
CA ARG A 172 14.35 -4.51 -10.45
C ARG A 172 14.88 -4.74 -9.05
N SER A 173 14.05 -4.57 -8.02
CA SER A 173 14.44 -4.83 -6.64
C SER A 173 14.77 -6.30 -6.38
N GLY A 174 14.22 -7.20 -7.21
CA GLY A 174 14.34 -8.65 -7.02
C GLY A 174 13.60 -9.17 -5.78
N LYS A 175 12.82 -8.33 -5.09
CA LYS A 175 12.11 -8.69 -3.86
C LYS A 175 10.76 -9.31 -4.16
N GLU A 176 10.37 -10.26 -3.31
CA GLU A 176 9.05 -10.91 -3.34
C GLU A 176 7.97 -10.09 -2.64
N GLU A 177 8.35 -9.12 -1.80
CA GLU A 177 7.42 -8.25 -1.08
C GLU A 177 7.85 -6.78 -1.18
N GLU A 178 6.89 -5.88 -0.98
CA GLU A 178 7.16 -4.46 -0.91
C GLU A 178 7.98 -4.13 0.34
N ASP A 179 9.07 -3.38 0.15
CA ASP A 179 9.86 -2.89 1.26
C ASP A 179 9.27 -1.59 1.82
N PHE A 180 9.46 -1.40 3.12
CA PHE A 180 9.05 -0.21 3.85
C PHE A 180 9.90 1.03 3.51
N MET A 181 11.22 0.85 3.38
CA MET A 181 12.17 1.96 3.17
C MET A 181 11.77 2.91 2.01
N PRO A 182 11.42 2.42 0.80
CA PRO A 182 10.94 3.27 -0.29
C PRO A 182 9.73 4.13 0.10
N MET A 183 8.72 3.53 0.75
CA MET A 183 7.52 4.26 1.18
C MET A 183 7.84 5.34 2.22
N PHE A 184 8.75 5.03 3.16
CA PHE A 184 9.16 6.00 4.17
C PHE A 184 9.88 7.19 3.55
N LEU A 185 10.85 6.95 2.65
CA LEU A 185 11.60 8.02 1.99
C LEU A 185 10.70 8.87 1.07
N LEU A 186 9.80 8.25 0.30
CA LEU A 186 8.83 8.97 -0.53
C LEU A 186 7.87 9.82 0.28
N SER A 187 7.46 9.34 1.47
CA SER A 187 6.71 10.14 2.42
C SER A 187 7.55 11.35 2.83
N MET A 188 8.76 11.16 3.35
CA MET A 188 9.62 12.27 3.80
C MET A 188 9.85 13.36 2.73
N VAL A 189 9.96 13.00 1.45
CA VAL A 189 10.15 13.98 0.36
C VAL A 189 8.85 14.55 -0.21
N GLY A 190 7.72 14.27 0.42
CA GLY A 190 6.43 14.88 0.11
C GLY A 190 5.70 14.27 -1.08
N ILE A 191 6.05 13.06 -1.52
CA ILE A 191 5.44 12.42 -2.68
C ILE A 191 4.18 11.63 -2.32
N LEU A 192 4.14 10.92 -1.19
CA LEU A 192 2.99 10.09 -0.77
C LEU A 192 1.92 10.86 0.04
N ARG A 193 1.57 12.09 -0.38
CA ARG A 193 0.70 12.99 0.42
C ARG A 193 -0.77 12.55 0.56
N GLN A 194 -1.30 11.70 -0.31
CA GLN A 194 -2.75 11.43 -0.40
C GLN A 194 -3.15 9.95 -0.33
N GLY A 195 -2.29 9.13 0.29
CA GLY A 195 -2.44 7.66 0.30
C GLY A 195 -1.82 7.02 -0.93
N MET A 196 -1.90 5.70 -1.02
CA MET A 196 -1.39 4.99 -2.20
C MET A 196 -2.31 5.27 -3.39
N GLU A 197 -1.85 6.11 -4.33
CA GLU A 197 -2.56 6.49 -5.57
C GLU A 197 -2.71 5.34 -6.57
N TYR A 198 -2.30 4.14 -6.17
CA TYR A 198 -2.18 2.96 -7.00
C TYR A 198 -2.74 1.75 -6.25
N GLY A 199 -3.31 0.82 -7.01
CA GLY A 199 -3.84 -0.46 -6.52
C GLY A 199 -3.10 -1.62 -7.14
N GLY A 200 -3.06 -2.75 -6.44
CA GLY A 200 -2.43 -3.98 -6.90
C GLY A 200 -1.40 -4.53 -5.92
N ASP A 201 -1.30 -5.84 -5.87
CA ASP A 201 -0.29 -6.55 -5.11
C ASP A 201 1.10 -6.47 -5.76
N TRP A 202 2.11 -6.78 -4.96
CA TRP A 202 3.50 -6.68 -5.35
C TRP A 202 3.88 -7.59 -6.52
N ASP A 203 3.33 -8.80 -6.59
CA ASP A 203 3.63 -9.72 -7.69
C ASP A 203 3.06 -9.26 -9.02
N THR A 204 1.86 -8.68 -9.01
CA THR A 204 1.28 -8.08 -10.22
C THR A 204 2.12 -6.90 -10.70
N LEU A 205 2.70 -6.10 -9.79
CA LEU A 205 3.65 -5.03 -10.14
C LEU A 205 4.94 -5.59 -10.72
N ARG A 206 5.50 -6.66 -10.13
CA ARG A 206 6.68 -7.35 -10.65
C ARG A 206 6.41 -7.88 -12.06
N LEU A 207 5.26 -8.53 -12.27
CA LEU A 207 4.84 -9.04 -13.57
C LEU A 207 4.75 -7.89 -14.57
N PHE A 208 4.04 -6.81 -14.24
CA PHE A 208 3.93 -5.64 -15.13
C PHE A 208 5.29 -5.00 -15.45
N GLY A 209 6.14 -4.83 -14.44
CA GLY A 209 7.49 -4.28 -14.59
C GLY A 209 8.41 -5.13 -15.46
N SER A 210 8.15 -6.44 -15.50
CA SER A 210 8.90 -7.39 -16.34
C SER A 210 8.43 -7.47 -17.80
N LEU A 211 7.27 -6.87 -18.16
CA LEU A 211 6.72 -6.96 -19.51
C LEU A 211 7.62 -6.28 -20.55
N THR A 212 7.85 -6.97 -21.66
CA THR A 212 8.56 -6.41 -22.82
C THR A 212 7.71 -5.35 -23.53
N PRO A 213 8.31 -4.45 -24.34
CA PRO A 213 7.56 -3.49 -25.14
C PRO A 213 6.51 -4.16 -26.05
N HIS A 214 6.81 -5.34 -26.61
CA HIS A 214 5.87 -6.11 -27.44
C HIS A 214 4.66 -6.60 -26.63
N GLN A 215 4.87 -7.14 -25.43
CA GLN A 215 3.77 -7.59 -24.55
C GLN A 215 2.90 -6.42 -24.07
N ARG A 216 3.51 -5.25 -23.79
CA ARG A 216 2.77 -4.02 -23.49
C ARG A 216 1.94 -3.53 -24.67
N GLN A 217 2.44 -3.70 -25.91
CA GLN A 217 1.65 -3.41 -27.10
C GLN A 217 0.50 -4.39 -27.29
N ALA A 218 0.72 -5.69 -27.01
CA ALA A 218 -0.34 -6.70 -27.02
C ALA A 218 -1.45 -6.39 -25.99
N ALA A 219 -1.10 -5.78 -24.84
CA ALA A 219 -2.08 -5.33 -23.85
C ALA A 219 -3.07 -4.29 -24.39
N LYS A 220 -2.61 -3.41 -25.29
CA LYS A 220 -3.47 -2.39 -25.92
C LYS A 220 -4.44 -2.98 -26.94
N THR A 221 -4.07 -4.09 -27.58
CA THR A 221 -4.90 -4.77 -28.58
C THR A 221 -5.68 -5.95 -28.00
N GLY A 222 -5.48 -6.27 -26.71
CA GLY A 222 -6.10 -7.41 -26.05
C GLY A 222 -5.65 -8.77 -26.60
N GLN A 223 -4.53 -8.82 -27.33
CA GLN A 223 -4.03 -10.05 -27.94
C GLN A 223 -3.43 -10.97 -26.86
N PRO A 224 -3.87 -12.25 -26.77
CA PRO A 224 -3.31 -13.19 -25.81
C PRO A 224 -1.83 -13.48 -26.08
N VAL A 225 -1.03 -13.55 -25.01
CA VAL A 225 0.38 -13.96 -25.04
C VAL A 225 0.47 -15.38 -24.50
N PRO A 226 0.93 -16.37 -25.29
CA PRO A 226 1.08 -17.73 -24.78
C PRO A 226 2.23 -17.82 -23.77
N PHE A 227 2.10 -18.67 -22.75
CA PHE A 227 3.08 -18.80 -21.67
C PHE A 227 4.47 -19.19 -22.18
N ARG A 228 4.56 -19.97 -23.25
CA ARG A 228 5.83 -20.28 -23.94
C ARG A 228 6.59 -19.05 -24.46
N ALA A 229 5.93 -17.90 -24.62
CA ALA A 229 6.54 -16.64 -25.04
C ALA A 229 6.91 -15.74 -23.85
N LEU A 230 6.58 -16.13 -22.62
CA LEU A 230 7.00 -15.44 -21.41
C LEU A 230 8.48 -15.74 -21.13
N GLN A 231 9.18 -14.74 -20.60
CA GLN A 231 10.57 -14.90 -20.18
C GLN A 231 10.66 -15.72 -18.88
N PRO A 232 11.80 -16.35 -18.56
CA PRO A 232 11.94 -17.13 -17.32
C PRO A 232 11.52 -16.36 -16.06
N ALA A 233 11.95 -15.11 -15.91
CA ALA A 233 11.56 -14.27 -14.77
C ALA A 233 10.04 -14.00 -14.69
N GLN A 234 9.35 -13.90 -15.84
CA GLN A 234 7.89 -13.76 -15.87
C GLN A 234 7.20 -15.05 -15.42
N LEU A 235 7.70 -16.20 -15.89
CA LEU A 235 7.19 -17.50 -15.48
C LEU A 235 7.42 -17.75 -14.00
N ASP A 236 8.55 -17.35 -13.44
CA ASP A 236 8.85 -17.50 -12.01
C ASP A 236 7.91 -16.63 -11.16
N ILE A 237 7.60 -15.41 -11.58
CA ILE A 237 6.57 -14.58 -10.91
C ILE A 237 5.19 -15.27 -10.98
N MET A 238 4.81 -15.80 -12.15
CA MET A 238 3.53 -16.51 -12.29
C MET A 238 3.47 -17.79 -11.45
N ARG A 239 4.58 -18.52 -11.34
CA ARG A 239 4.69 -19.70 -10.47
C ARG A 239 4.50 -19.30 -9.01
N HIS A 240 5.18 -18.24 -8.58
CA HIS A 240 5.04 -17.74 -7.22
C HIS A 240 3.59 -17.39 -6.88
N VAL A 241 2.91 -16.63 -7.76
CA VAL A 241 1.50 -16.24 -7.57
C VAL A 241 0.55 -17.44 -7.51
N VAL A 242 0.82 -18.48 -8.30
CA VAL A 242 -0.07 -19.64 -8.40
C VAL A 242 0.22 -20.69 -7.33
N PHE A 243 1.48 -21.05 -7.10
CA PHE A 243 1.88 -22.23 -6.32
C PHE A 243 2.52 -21.90 -4.97
N ASP A 244 3.22 -20.77 -4.85
CA ASP A 244 3.98 -20.45 -3.62
C ASP A 244 3.24 -19.47 -2.70
N SER A 245 2.21 -18.79 -3.22
CA SER A 245 1.42 -17.85 -2.45
C SER A 245 0.63 -18.59 -1.37
N PRO A 246 0.67 -18.14 -0.10
CA PRO A 246 -0.12 -18.75 0.97
C PRO A 246 -1.63 -18.61 0.76
N TRP A 247 -2.04 -17.76 -0.19
CA TRP A 247 -3.43 -17.55 -0.59
C TRP A 247 -3.52 -17.63 -2.11
N PRO A 248 -3.53 -18.84 -2.70
CA PRO A 248 -3.61 -18.99 -4.14
C PRO A 248 -4.84 -18.27 -4.67
N ARG A 249 -4.65 -17.49 -5.74
CA ARG A 249 -5.71 -16.65 -6.34
C ARG A 249 -6.38 -17.33 -7.52
N LEU A 250 -6.26 -18.65 -7.60
CA LEU A 250 -6.77 -19.43 -8.71
C LEU A 250 -8.30 -19.48 -8.61
N GLN A 251 -8.97 -19.03 -9.65
CA GLN A 251 -10.41 -19.09 -9.77
C GLN A 251 -10.78 -20.36 -10.53
N ILE A 252 -11.51 -21.23 -9.86
CA ILE A 252 -12.00 -22.49 -10.43
C ILE A 252 -13.48 -22.35 -10.75
N ASN A 253 -13.82 -22.57 -12.02
CA ASN A 253 -15.21 -22.78 -12.41
C ASN A 253 -15.59 -24.23 -12.09
N TYR A 254 -16.23 -24.42 -10.94
CA TYR A 254 -16.78 -25.70 -10.50
C TYR A 254 -18.00 -26.08 -11.33
N GLN A 255 -18.03 -27.30 -11.84
CA GLN A 255 -19.17 -27.94 -12.46
C GLN A 255 -19.96 -28.73 -11.41
N GLN A 256 -21.19 -29.09 -11.74
CA GLN A 256 -22.10 -29.79 -10.82
C GLN A 256 -21.55 -31.15 -10.36
N GLU A 257 -20.73 -31.80 -11.19
CA GLU A 257 -20.06 -33.07 -10.89
C GLU A 257 -18.99 -32.92 -9.81
N ASP A 258 -18.27 -31.80 -9.75
CA ASP A 258 -17.25 -31.56 -8.71
C ASP A 258 -17.87 -31.43 -7.32
N PHE A 259 -19.12 -30.93 -7.24
CA PHE A 259 -19.85 -30.85 -5.97
C PHE A 259 -20.34 -32.21 -5.48
N ALA A 260 -20.54 -33.19 -6.37
CA ALA A 260 -20.95 -34.54 -5.99
C ALA A 260 -19.81 -35.28 -5.28
N ASP A 261 -18.57 -35.10 -5.75
CA ASP A 261 -17.38 -35.67 -5.10
C ASP A 261 -17.06 -34.97 -3.77
N MET A 262 -17.32 -33.66 -3.68
CA MET A 262 -17.20 -32.88 -2.44
C MET A 262 -18.22 -33.23 -1.35
N GLN A 263 -19.33 -33.90 -1.69
CA GLN A 263 -20.40 -34.30 -0.74
C GLN A 263 -20.29 -35.76 -0.27
N SER A 264 -19.23 -36.48 -0.64
CA SER A 264 -19.05 -37.87 -0.18
C SER A 264 -18.80 -37.93 1.34
N ASP A 265 -19.51 -38.84 2.02
CA ASP A 265 -19.60 -38.97 3.50
C ASP A 265 -18.25 -39.23 4.22
N GLU A 266 -17.15 -39.44 3.49
CA GLU A 266 -15.79 -39.64 4.04
C GLU A 266 -14.85 -38.44 3.79
N GLY A 267 -15.28 -37.44 3.02
CA GLY A 267 -14.45 -36.32 2.57
C GLY A 267 -14.51 -35.10 3.47
N ILE A 268 -13.87 -35.15 4.65
CA ILE A 268 -13.50 -33.90 5.34
C ILE A 268 -12.41 -33.23 4.49
N ILE A 269 -12.82 -32.36 3.56
CA ILE A 269 -11.90 -31.43 2.91
C ILE A 269 -11.44 -30.47 4.02
N TYR A 270 -10.30 -30.78 4.60
CA TYR A 270 -9.63 -29.89 5.56
C TYR A 270 -9.19 -28.62 4.83
N GLY A 271 -10.09 -27.64 4.72
CA GLY A 271 -9.71 -26.23 4.75
C GLY A 271 -9.54 -25.46 3.43
N GLY A 272 -9.85 -26.02 2.26
CA GLY A 272 -9.95 -25.23 1.02
C GLY A 272 -10.28 -26.10 -0.19
N GLY A 273 -11.02 -25.57 -1.17
CA GLY A 273 -11.38 -26.31 -2.39
C GLY A 273 -10.18 -26.52 -3.33
N LEU A 274 -10.46 -26.92 -4.58
CA LEU A 274 -9.47 -27.04 -5.66
C LEU A 274 -8.70 -25.73 -5.94
N ASP A 275 -9.25 -24.60 -5.51
CA ASP A 275 -8.62 -23.28 -5.56
C ASP A 275 -7.46 -23.12 -4.56
N SER A 276 -7.47 -23.87 -3.45
CA SER A 276 -6.40 -23.86 -2.44
C SER A 276 -5.28 -24.85 -2.70
N GLU A 277 -5.49 -25.83 -3.59
CA GLU A 277 -4.50 -26.83 -4.01
C GLU A 277 -4.27 -26.76 -5.52
N PRO A 278 -3.53 -25.75 -6.02
CA PRO A 278 -3.31 -25.51 -7.45
C PRO A 278 -2.72 -26.71 -8.20
N THR A 279 -2.02 -27.61 -7.47
CA THR A 279 -1.41 -28.81 -8.04
C THR A 279 -2.44 -29.87 -8.46
N GLU A 280 -3.63 -29.90 -7.86
CA GLU A 280 -4.72 -30.80 -8.29
C GLU A 280 -5.31 -30.37 -9.63
N VAL A 281 -5.34 -29.07 -9.89
CA VAL A 281 -5.87 -28.49 -11.12
C VAL A 281 -4.79 -28.39 -12.22
N LEU A 282 -3.54 -28.20 -11.81
CA LEU A 282 -2.36 -28.06 -12.67
C LEU A 282 -1.28 -29.07 -12.28
N PRO A 283 -1.52 -30.39 -12.41
CA PRO A 283 -0.62 -31.43 -11.90
C PRO A 283 0.75 -31.45 -12.57
N ASN A 284 0.85 -30.91 -13.79
CA ASN A 284 2.11 -30.79 -14.54
C ASN A 284 2.65 -29.34 -14.56
N GLY A 285 2.12 -28.46 -13.70
CA GLY A 285 2.44 -27.03 -13.72
C GLY A 285 2.01 -26.37 -15.04
N PHE A 286 2.84 -25.44 -15.53
CA PHE A 286 2.61 -24.75 -16.80
C PHE A 286 3.13 -25.56 -17.99
N THR A 287 2.26 -25.85 -18.95
CA THR A 287 2.54 -26.59 -20.20
C THR A 287 3.05 -25.69 -21.33
N GLY A 288 2.97 -24.36 -21.17
CA GLY A 288 3.31 -23.36 -22.17
C GLY A 288 2.17 -23.03 -23.15
N THR A 289 1.07 -23.78 -23.10
CA THR A 289 -0.15 -23.55 -23.91
C THR A 289 -1.11 -22.57 -23.25
N GLU A 290 -0.88 -22.25 -21.98
CA GLU A 290 -1.65 -21.27 -21.22
C GLU A 290 -1.54 -19.89 -21.85
N LEU A 291 -2.56 -19.06 -21.66
CA LEU A 291 -2.65 -17.76 -22.29
C LEU A 291 -2.72 -16.67 -21.22
N LEU A 292 -1.88 -15.64 -21.36
CA LEU A 292 -1.98 -14.40 -20.60
C LEU A 292 -2.61 -13.34 -21.50
N THR A 293 -3.81 -12.89 -21.16
CA THR A 293 -4.43 -11.72 -21.77
C THR A 293 -4.25 -10.53 -20.84
N ILE A 294 -3.76 -9.41 -21.39
CA ILE A 294 -3.63 -8.15 -20.66
C ILE A 294 -4.56 -7.16 -21.36
N ARG A 295 -5.31 -6.37 -20.59
CA ARG A 295 -6.14 -5.28 -21.10
C ARG A 295 -5.81 -4.02 -20.36
N GLU A 296 -5.59 -2.93 -21.10
CA GLU A 296 -5.43 -1.59 -20.56
C GLU A 296 -6.70 -0.78 -20.86
N THR A 297 -7.26 -0.14 -19.84
CA THR A 297 -8.24 0.94 -20.01
C THR A 297 -7.65 2.23 -19.45
N ASN A 298 -8.05 3.36 -20.03
CA ASN A 298 -7.65 4.69 -19.57
C ASN A 298 -8.86 5.61 -19.67
N GLU A 299 -9.42 6.00 -18.54
CA GLU A 299 -10.69 6.70 -18.48
C GLU A 299 -10.56 8.01 -17.71
N PRO A 300 -11.23 9.09 -18.13
CA PRO A 300 -11.37 10.27 -17.30
C PRO A 300 -12.17 9.92 -16.03
N LYS A 301 -11.68 10.35 -14.87
CA LYS A 301 -12.33 10.13 -13.57
C LYS A 301 -12.29 11.40 -12.72
N PHE A 302 -13.21 11.46 -11.76
CA PHE A 302 -13.22 12.42 -10.66
C PHE A 302 -12.60 11.76 -9.44
N PHE A 303 -11.61 12.41 -8.83
CA PHE A 303 -10.94 11.91 -7.64
C PHE A 303 -11.36 12.74 -6.45
N GLY A 304 -11.86 12.10 -5.41
CA GLY A 304 -12.30 12.83 -4.23
C GLY A 304 -12.48 11.93 -3.04
N ARG A 305 -12.52 12.58 -1.87
CA ARG A 305 -12.72 11.92 -0.59
C ARG A 305 -13.85 12.63 0.15
N PRO A 306 -14.85 11.90 0.68
CA PRO A 306 -15.87 12.51 1.52
C PRO A 306 -15.21 13.11 2.77
N GLU A 307 -15.73 14.24 3.25
CA GLU A 307 -15.20 14.91 4.43
C GLU A 307 -15.15 13.94 5.63
N SER A 308 -14.05 13.98 6.39
CA SER A 308 -13.97 13.26 7.66
C SER A 308 -14.88 13.96 8.67
N ASP A 309 -15.63 13.19 9.46
CA ASP A 309 -16.44 13.70 10.56
C ASP A 309 -15.61 13.99 11.83
N GLY A 310 -14.27 13.95 11.70
CA GLY A 310 -13.35 14.15 12.82
C GLY A 310 -13.23 12.93 13.73
N SER A 311 -13.98 11.85 13.48
CA SER A 311 -13.69 10.58 14.13
C SER A 311 -12.31 10.10 13.64
N ASN A 312 -11.37 9.97 14.58
CA ASN A 312 -9.94 9.75 14.35
C ASN A 312 -9.62 8.34 13.80
N GLN A 313 -10.53 7.74 13.04
CA GLN A 313 -10.31 6.45 12.42
C GLN A 313 -9.54 6.68 11.14
N MET A 314 -8.33 6.12 11.09
CA MET A 314 -7.46 6.11 9.93
C MET A 314 -8.23 5.68 8.69
N THR A 315 -8.73 6.64 7.92
CA THR A 315 -9.25 6.38 6.59
C THR A 315 -8.01 6.19 5.72
N TYR A 316 -7.48 4.96 5.73
CA TYR A 316 -6.38 4.50 4.86
C TYR A 316 -6.72 4.59 3.37
N TRP A 317 -7.99 4.86 3.07
CA TRP A 317 -8.49 5.08 1.73
C TRP A 317 -8.12 6.50 1.28
N GLY A 318 -7.20 6.58 0.32
CA GLY A 318 -6.90 7.82 -0.42
C GLY A 318 -8.12 8.33 -1.19
N GLU A 319 -7.93 9.25 -2.14
CA GLU A 319 -9.04 9.71 -2.99
C GLU A 319 -9.63 8.53 -3.78
N SER A 320 -10.95 8.37 -3.74
CA SER A 320 -11.68 7.40 -4.57
C SER A 320 -11.86 7.95 -5.97
N ALA A 321 -11.87 7.08 -6.96
CA ALA A 321 -12.10 7.44 -8.36
C ALA A 321 -13.55 7.18 -8.74
N TYR A 322 -14.20 8.17 -9.34
CA TYR A 322 -15.60 8.12 -9.74
C TYR A 322 -15.72 8.45 -11.24
N ASP A 323 -16.61 7.77 -11.95
CA ASP A 323 -17.21 8.35 -13.15
C ASP A 323 -18.39 9.26 -12.75
N ALA A 324 -19.09 9.83 -13.75
CA ALA A 324 -20.23 10.71 -13.47
C ALA A 324 -21.36 10.00 -12.70
N ASN A 325 -21.60 8.71 -12.94
CA ASN A 325 -22.64 7.95 -12.28
C ASN A 325 -22.25 7.58 -10.85
N GLY A 326 -21.00 7.13 -10.65
CA GLY A 326 -20.45 6.85 -9.32
C GLY A 326 -20.41 8.11 -8.44
N LEU A 327 -20.05 9.26 -9.01
CA LEU A 327 -20.07 10.53 -8.30
C LEU A 327 -21.50 10.94 -7.93
N ALA A 328 -22.46 10.77 -8.83
CA ALA A 328 -23.87 11.00 -8.53
C ALA A 328 -24.40 10.06 -7.43
N HIS A 329 -23.97 8.79 -7.41
CA HIS A 329 -24.29 7.87 -6.33
C HIS A 329 -23.73 8.34 -4.99
N GLU A 330 -22.47 8.76 -4.93
CA GLU A 330 -21.85 9.26 -3.68
C GLU A 330 -22.53 10.54 -3.18
N LEU A 331 -22.92 11.43 -4.10
CA LEU A 331 -23.71 12.63 -3.78
C LEU A 331 -25.09 12.25 -3.23
N PHE A 332 -25.82 11.34 -3.88
CA PHE A 332 -27.12 10.86 -3.41
C PHE A 332 -27.01 10.20 -2.04
N GLN A 333 -25.99 9.36 -1.83
CA GLN A 333 -25.72 8.74 -0.54
C GLN A 333 -25.48 9.78 0.56
N SER A 334 -24.90 10.93 0.20
CA SER A 334 -24.63 12.03 1.13
C SER A 334 -25.88 12.90 1.39
N GLU A 335 -26.80 12.97 0.43
CA GLU A 335 -28.11 13.61 0.57
C GLU A 335 -29.11 12.77 1.38
N ARG A 336 -29.02 11.44 1.27
CA ARG A 336 -29.99 10.48 1.82
C ARG A 336 -29.31 9.37 2.65
N PRO A 337 -28.48 9.69 3.65
CA PRO A 337 -27.70 8.70 4.41
C PRO A 337 -28.58 7.65 5.11
N GLU A 338 -29.86 7.93 5.36
CA GLU A 338 -30.82 6.98 5.94
C GLU A 338 -31.03 5.72 5.09
N PHE A 339 -30.79 5.80 3.77
CA PHE A 339 -30.88 4.63 2.88
C PHE A 339 -29.63 3.74 2.92
N PHE A 340 -28.55 4.24 3.51
CA PHE A 340 -27.22 3.63 3.44
C PHE A 340 -26.66 3.44 4.86
N PRO A 341 -27.29 2.57 5.69
CA PRO A 341 -26.95 2.44 7.11
C PRO A 341 -25.49 2.05 7.36
N TRP A 342 -24.81 1.41 6.40
CA TRP A 342 -23.38 1.12 6.49
C TRP A 342 -22.50 2.37 6.53
N ARG A 343 -22.93 3.50 5.94
CA ARG A 343 -22.20 4.78 6.09
C ARG A 343 -22.15 5.24 7.54
N ASN A 344 -23.14 4.85 8.35
CA ASN A 344 -23.16 5.15 9.78
C ASN A 344 -22.35 4.16 10.62
N GLN A 345 -21.69 3.16 10.01
CA GLN A 345 -20.78 2.27 10.74
C GLN A 345 -19.47 2.99 11.09
N PRO A 346 -18.78 2.60 12.17
CA PRO A 346 -17.41 3.05 12.42
C PRO A 346 -16.51 2.67 11.23
N GLY A 347 -15.69 3.61 10.77
CA GLY A 347 -14.66 3.37 9.75
C GLY A 347 -15.05 3.81 8.33
N TYR A 348 -16.31 4.15 8.11
CA TYR A 348 -16.78 4.71 6.85
C TYR A 348 -16.79 6.24 6.91
N PRO A 349 -16.27 6.94 5.88
CA PRO A 349 -16.33 8.39 5.83
C PRO A 349 -17.79 8.85 5.69
N ARG A 350 -18.22 9.76 6.57
CA ARG A 350 -19.62 10.19 6.72
C ARG A 350 -19.92 11.57 6.16
N GLY A 351 -18.88 12.34 5.84
CA GLY A 351 -19.05 13.72 5.38
C GLY A 351 -19.50 13.81 3.93
N LYS A 352 -19.78 15.04 3.51
CA LYS A 352 -20.14 15.33 2.13
C LYS A 352 -18.90 15.22 1.25
N LEU A 353 -19.06 14.71 0.05
CA LEU A 353 -18.06 14.87 -1.00
C LEU A 353 -18.25 16.26 -1.63
N ALA A 354 -17.50 17.26 -1.16
CA ALA A 354 -17.65 18.64 -1.60
C ALA A 354 -16.71 19.02 -2.75
N LYS A 355 -15.52 18.42 -2.78
CA LYS A 355 -14.46 18.75 -3.73
C LYS A 355 -13.95 17.51 -4.44
N VAL A 356 -13.63 17.68 -5.71
CA VAL A 356 -13.04 16.64 -6.56
C VAL A 356 -11.89 17.22 -7.39
N ARG A 357 -10.96 16.38 -7.77
CA ARG A 357 -9.97 16.63 -8.81
C ARG A 357 -10.41 15.92 -10.08
N VAL A 358 -10.03 16.46 -11.23
CA VAL A 358 -10.26 15.80 -12.51
C VAL A 358 -8.93 15.21 -12.97
N GLY A 359 -8.98 13.99 -13.47
CA GLY A 359 -7.81 13.36 -14.05
C GLY A 359 -8.18 12.11 -14.84
N THR A 360 -7.23 11.19 -14.92
CA THR A 360 -7.36 9.93 -15.62
C THR A 360 -7.02 8.78 -14.69
N GLN A 361 -7.72 7.65 -14.86
CA GLN A 361 -7.36 6.39 -14.23
C GLN A 361 -7.01 5.39 -15.32
N ARG A 362 -5.79 4.87 -15.26
CA ARG A 362 -5.39 3.71 -16.07
C ARG A 362 -5.62 2.45 -15.24
N GLN A 363 -6.22 1.43 -15.85
CA GLN A 363 -6.39 0.13 -15.22
C GLN A 363 -5.82 -0.95 -16.14
N PHE A 364 -5.06 -1.86 -15.55
CA PHE A 364 -4.58 -3.06 -16.22
C PHE A 364 -5.26 -4.27 -15.62
N SER A 365 -5.92 -5.08 -16.45
CA SER A 365 -6.46 -6.37 -16.07
C SER A 365 -5.67 -7.48 -16.74
N PHE A 366 -5.15 -8.40 -15.93
CA PHE A 366 -4.44 -9.58 -16.38
C PHE A 366 -5.35 -10.78 -16.16
N MET A 367 -5.57 -11.55 -17.20
CA MET A 367 -6.28 -12.82 -17.14
C MET A 367 -5.34 -13.90 -17.65
N ALA A 368 -4.84 -14.73 -16.74
CA ALA A 368 -4.16 -15.96 -17.11
C ALA A 368 -5.17 -17.10 -17.16
N GLN A 369 -5.26 -17.76 -18.32
CA GLN A 369 -6.08 -18.94 -18.52
C GLN A 369 -5.18 -20.17 -18.57
N PHE A 370 -5.27 -21.01 -17.54
CA PHE A 370 -4.45 -22.23 -17.46
C PHE A 370 -5.16 -23.44 -18.07
N THR A 371 -6.46 -23.56 -17.80
CA THR A 371 -7.32 -24.59 -18.38
C THR A 371 -8.65 -23.97 -18.80
N ARG A 372 -9.61 -24.80 -19.25
CA ARG A 372 -11.00 -24.33 -19.48
C ARG A 372 -11.71 -23.93 -18.18
N ARG A 373 -11.21 -24.39 -17.03
CA ARG A 373 -11.85 -24.23 -15.72
C ARG A 373 -11.05 -23.37 -14.75
N ALA A 374 -9.75 -23.19 -14.99
CA ALA A 374 -8.85 -22.51 -14.09
C ALA A 374 -8.33 -21.21 -14.70
N THR A 375 -8.62 -20.10 -14.02
CA THR A 375 -8.15 -18.76 -14.40
C THR A 375 -7.55 -18.02 -13.22
N LEU A 376 -6.69 -17.06 -13.49
CA LEU A 376 -6.17 -16.12 -12.51
C LEU A 376 -6.42 -14.71 -13.03
N ASN A 377 -7.07 -13.89 -12.21
CA ASN A 377 -7.36 -12.50 -12.52
C ASN A 377 -6.57 -11.57 -11.59
N LEU A 378 -5.74 -10.71 -12.16
CA LEU A 378 -4.97 -9.70 -11.44
C LEU A 378 -5.31 -8.31 -11.98
N ASN A 379 -5.21 -7.28 -11.13
CA ASN A 379 -5.51 -5.91 -11.52
C ASN A 379 -4.49 -4.93 -10.96
N LEU A 380 -4.14 -3.92 -11.77
CA LEU A 380 -3.38 -2.75 -11.35
C LEU A 380 -4.17 -1.48 -11.69
N THR A 381 -4.00 -0.45 -10.87
CA THR A 381 -4.61 0.86 -11.12
C THR A 381 -3.56 1.95 -10.95
N ASP A 382 -3.54 2.93 -11.86
CA ASP A 382 -2.74 4.16 -11.81
C ASP A 382 -3.69 5.36 -11.86
N LYS A 383 -3.66 6.21 -10.83
CA LYS A 383 -4.42 7.46 -10.81
C LYS A 383 -3.48 8.60 -11.21
N ASN A 384 -3.93 9.43 -12.15
CA ASN A 384 -3.17 10.58 -12.62
C ASN A 384 -4.06 11.81 -12.67
N TYR A 385 -3.88 12.70 -11.70
CA TYR A 385 -4.53 14.00 -11.61
C TYR A 385 -3.54 15.04 -11.11
N GLN A 386 -3.72 16.30 -11.53
CA GLN A 386 -2.93 17.43 -11.04
C GLN A 386 -3.86 18.43 -10.37
N GLY A 387 -3.37 19.04 -9.29
CA GLY A 387 -4.21 19.66 -8.25
C GLY A 387 -4.73 21.04 -8.56
N GLU A 388 -5.48 21.77 -7.74
CA GLU A 388 -6.11 21.47 -6.46
C GLU A 388 -7.51 20.87 -6.63
N ALA A 389 -8.09 20.34 -5.56
CA ALA A 389 -9.48 19.88 -5.59
C ALA A 389 -10.42 21.08 -5.73
N MET A 390 -11.33 21.02 -6.70
CA MET A 390 -12.33 22.05 -6.97
C MET A 390 -13.70 21.65 -6.45
N GLU A 391 -14.54 22.62 -6.11
CA GLU A 391 -15.92 22.31 -5.76
C GLU A 391 -16.66 21.70 -6.94
N ILE A 392 -17.50 20.70 -6.65
CA ILE A 392 -18.34 20.02 -7.66
C ILE A 392 -19.21 21.03 -8.42
N SER A 393 -19.63 22.11 -7.75
CA SER A 393 -20.40 23.22 -8.33
C SER A 393 -19.67 23.96 -9.46
N LYS A 394 -18.33 23.90 -9.48
CA LYS A 394 -17.44 24.56 -10.44
C LYS A 394 -16.94 23.63 -11.57
N LEU A 395 -17.45 22.40 -11.63
CA LEU A 395 -17.13 21.49 -12.74
C LEU A 395 -17.63 22.05 -14.08
N PRO A 396 -17.00 21.65 -15.21
CA PRO A 396 -17.46 22.02 -16.54
C PRO A 396 -18.96 21.74 -16.75
N PRO A 397 -19.70 22.59 -17.49
CA PRO A 397 -21.16 22.48 -17.61
C PRO A 397 -21.65 21.14 -18.17
N ASP A 398 -20.92 20.56 -19.12
CA ASP A 398 -21.21 19.26 -19.73
C ASP A 398 -21.07 18.11 -18.72
N VAL A 399 -20.00 18.11 -17.93
CA VAL A 399 -19.78 17.17 -16.83
C VAL A 399 -20.86 17.31 -15.76
N LYS A 400 -21.16 18.55 -15.36
CA LYS A 400 -22.19 18.83 -14.36
C LYS A 400 -23.54 18.29 -14.79
N LYS A 401 -23.92 18.49 -16.06
CA LYS A 401 -25.14 17.93 -16.63
C LYS A 401 -25.17 16.41 -16.56
N GLN A 402 -24.07 15.72 -16.88
CA GLN A 402 -24.02 14.25 -16.78
C GLN A 402 -24.25 13.76 -15.35
N ILE A 403 -23.66 14.43 -14.36
CA ILE A 403 -23.83 14.11 -12.94
C ILE A 403 -25.28 14.40 -12.50
N GLU A 404 -25.85 15.53 -12.89
CA GLU A 404 -27.24 15.91 -12.57
C GLU A 404 -28.25 14.94 -13.19
N ASP A 405 -28.06 14.54 -14.45
CA ASP A 405 -28.88 13.56 -15.14
C ASP A 405 -28.80 12.18 -14.46
N ALA A 406 -27.60 11.77 -14.02
CA ALA A 406 -27.42 10.55 -13.25
C ALA A 406 -28.10 10.62 -11.87
N LEU A 407 -27.94 11.74 -11.16
CA LEU A 407 -28.54 11.97 -9.85
C LEU A 407 -30.07 11.98 -9.93
N ALA A 408 -30.66 12.56 -10.99
CA ALA A 408 -32.09 12.51 -11.23
C ALA A 408 -32.60 11.08 -11.44
N ARG A 409 -31.88 10.25 -12.21
CA ARG A 409 -32.21 8.83 -12.38
C ARG A 409 -32.17 8.07 -11.04
N ILE A 410 -31.14 8.28 -10.24
CA ILE A 410 -31.00 7.65 -8.92
C ILE A 410 -32.14 8.08 -7.99
N ARG A 411 -32.46 9.38 -7.94
CA ARG A 411 -33.58 9.90 -7.13
C ARG A 411 -34.92 9.28 -7.54
N GLU A 412 -35.18 9.11 -8.84
CA GLU A 412 -36.41 8.46 -9.30
C GLU A 412 -36.44 6.97 -8.93
N GLN A 413 -35.31 6.24 -9.05
CA GLN A 413 -35.21 4.85 -8.60
C GLN A 413 -35.54 4.68 -7.11
N TYR A 414 -35.12 5.62 -6.27
CA TYR A 414 -35.33 5.58 -4.82
C TYR A 414 -36.59 6.30 -4.32
N LYS A 415 -37.37 6.93 -5.22
CA LYS A 415 -38.54 7.75 -4.86
C LYS A 415 -39.58 7.02 -4.00
N ASN A 416 -39.77 5.74 -4.27
CA ASN A 416 -40.72 4.89 -3.55
C ASN A 416 -40.04 3.85 -2.64
N ALA A 417 -38.71 3.86 -2.57
CA ALA A 417 -37.96 2.96 -1.70
C ALA A 417 -38.14 3.38 -0.24
N LYS A 418 -38.26 2.39 0.65
CA LYS A 418 -38.18 2.64 2.10
C LYS A 418 -36.74 2.43 2.54
N PRO A 419 -36.22 3.24 3.49
CA PRO A 419 -34.93 2.97 4.12
C PRO A 419 -34.88 1.53 4.63
N PRO A 420 -33.78 0.78 4.38
CA PRO A 420 -33.66 -0.57 4.89
C PRO A 420 -33.68 -0.53 6.42
N THR A 421 -34.49 -1.39 7.05
CA THR A 421 -34.43 -1.57 8.49
C THR A 421 -33.17 -2.37 8.81
N TRP A 422 -32.14 -1.70 9.31
CA TRP A 422 -30.90 -2.35 9.72
C TRP A 422 -31.19 -3.35 10.84
N ASN A 423 -31.03 -4.65 10.57
CA ASN A 423 -31.11 -5.69 11.58
C ASN A 423 -29.71 -6.28 11.83
N PRO A 424 -29.00 -5.83 12.88
CA PRO A 424 -27.63 -6.27 13.15
C PRO A 424 -27.51 -7.75 13.53
N GLY A 425 -28.63 -8.44 13.81
CA GLY A 425 -28.64 -9.85 14.23
C GLY A 425 -28.74 -10.87 13.10
N ASN A 426 -28.94 -10.46 11.84
CA ASN A 426 -29.12 -11.36 10.71
C ASN A 426 -28.10 -11.00 9.62
N GLY A 427 -26.93 -11.63 9.66
CA GLY A 427 -25.73 -11.31 8.86
C GLY A 427 -25.84 -11.48 7.33
N GLY A 428 -26.97 -11.11 6.72
CA GLY A 428 -27.20 -11.21 5.27
C GLY A 428 -28.57 -10.73 4.78
N GLY A 429 -29.29 -9.88 5.52
CA GLY A 429 -30.66 -9.47 5.15
C GLY A 429 -30.74 -8.23 4.25
N ASN A 430 -31.14 -8.41 2.98
CA ASN A 430 -31.76 -7.40 2.09
C ASN A 430 -31.12 -6.01 2.01
N ILE A 431 -29.81 -5.92 2.16
CA ILE A 431 -29.08 -4.73 1.74
C ILE A 431 -28.93 -4.88 0.23
N PRO A 432 -29.53 -4.03 -0.61
CA PRO A 432 -29.21 -4.06 -2.03
C PRO A 432 -27.70 -3.93 -2.15
N PRO A 433 -27.02 -4.84 -2.89
CA PRO A 433 -25.57 -4.75 -3.04
C PRO A 433 -25.24 -3.35 -3.59
N PRO A 434 -24.11 -2.75 -3.16
CA PRO A 434 -23.64 -1.55 -3.83
C PRO A 434 -23.51 -1.85 -5.33
N PRO A 435 -23.96 -0.95 -6.22
CA PRO A 435 -23.69 -1.09 -7.65
C PRO A 435 -22.19 -1.06 -7.95
#